data_AF-A0A2T2TXU0-F1
#
_entry.id   AF-A0A2T2TXU0-F1
#
_cell.length_a   1.000
_cell.length_b   1.000
_cell.length_c   1.000
_cell.angle_alpha   90.00
_cell.angle_beta   90.00
_cell.angle_gamma   90.00
#
_symmetry.space_group_name_H-M   'P 1'
#
loop_
_entity.id
_entity.type
_entity.pdbx_description
1 polymer ?
#
loop_
_entity_poly.entity_id
_entity_poly.type
_entity_poly.pdbx_seq_one_letter_code
_entity_poly.pdbx_strand_id
1 'polypeptide(L)'
;MGQELDCQVQIDDSQLSGAESEFSFLENDLERKMQEYLNTHSWTDDRFLRHERISCSMQVVVLESVSISEFRVRLVVTSQRPIYGTSQSTVVARINDPEWRFEFNRGSSLNHDLDRYNSLTSVLDFYAYLILGYDYDTFSALGGTSHFETARTVADQAEGGGDPGWSSVSTQQNRVELLSNLLDQRHEPLRRACYRYHRKGLDRFVSETEQARQEGLGALKTLRKLDRRLSRSFALSVFFSTKSQELTAFFSGSDVESQAHNLLVQMDPSHSSEYDKLVE
;
A
#
# COMPACT_ATOMS: atom_id res chain seq x y z
N MET A 1 -12.27 15.55 16.34
CA MET A 1 -12.63 14.74 15.17
C MET A 1 -11.34 14.11 14.69
N GLY A 2 -11.30 12.78 14.65
CA GLY A 2 -10.10 12.03 14.26
C GLY A 2 -9.81 12.29 12.80
N GLN A 3 -8.52 12.36 12.46
CA GLN A 3 -8.02 12.31 11.10
C GLN A 3 -7.15 11.06 11.14
N GLU A 4 -7.62 9.96 10.57
CA GLU A 4 -7.03 8.63 10.71
C GLU A 4 -5.66 8.55 10.05
N LEU A 5 -5.49 9.32 8.98
CA LEU A 5 -4.26 9.38 8.21
C LEU A 5 -3.39 10.56 8.64
N ASP A 6 -2.09 10.33 8.62
CA ASP A 6 -1.05 11.36 8.61
C ASP A 6 -0.24 11.17 7.32
N CYS A 7 -0.85 11.62 6.21
CA CYS A 7 -0.35 11.44 4.85
C CYS A 7 0.48 12.64 4.41
N GLN A 8 1.68 12.37 3.90
CA GLN A 8 2.47 13.37 3.16
C GLN A 8 2.27 13.19 1.66
N VAL A 9 1.95 14.26 0.95
CA VAL A 9 1.84 14.23 -0.52
C VAL A 9 3.02 14.97 -1.11
N GLN A 10 3.63 14.40 -2.15
CA GLN A 10 4.67 15.05 -2.93
C GLN A 10 4.35 14.89 -4.41
N ILE A 11 4.37 15.99 -5.15
CA ILE A 11 4.22 16.00 -6.61
C ILE A 11 5.56 16.38 -7.23
N ASP A 12 6.03 15.56 -8.17
CA ASP A 12 7.22 15.79 -8.98
C ASP A 12 6.78 15.99 -10.44
N ASP A 13 6.84 17.23 -10.92
CA ASP A 13 6.51 17.60 -12.30
C ASP A 13 7.74 17.85 -13.18
N SER A 14 8.94 17.50 -12.70
CA SER A 14 10.22 17.78 -13.36
C SER A 14 10.37 17.15 -14.75
N GLN A 15 9.53 16.16 -15.09
CA GLN A 15 9.51 15.53 -16.41
C GLN A 15 8.71 16.32 -17.45
N LEU A 16 7.91 17.31 -17.04
CA LEU A 16 7.16 18.17 -17.95
C LEU A 16 8.07 19.26 -18.54
N SER A 17 8.11 19.34 -19.87
CA SER A 17 8.77 20.46 -20.55
C SER A 17 7.99 21.75 -20.33
N GLY A 18 8.62 22.81 -19.79
CA GLY A 18 7.96 24.09 -19.50
C GLY A 18 7.23 24.18 -18.16
N ALA A 19 7.43 23.20 -17.26
CA ALA A 19 6.79 23.10 -15.94
C ALA A 19 6.89 24.38 -15.08
N GLU A 20 8.00 25.12 -15.18
CA GLU A 20 8.32 26.23 -14.28
C GLU A 20 7.31 27.41 -14.30
N SER A 21 6.45 27.55 -15.32
CA SER A 21 5.42 28.61 -15.32
C SER A 21 3.98 28.14 -15.53
N GLU A 22 3.74 27.16 -16.43
CA GLU A 22 2.37 26.76 -16.79
C GLU A 22 1.76 25.82 -15.75
N PHE A 23 2.54 24.85 -15.26
CA PHE A 23 2.08 23.76 -14.39
C PHE A 23 2.47 23.89 -12.92
N SER A 24 3.11 25.00 -12.53
CA SER A 24 3.48 25.31 -11.12
C SER A 24 2.34 25.19 -10.10
N PHE A 25 1.07 25.18 -10.52
CA PHE A 25 -0.07 24.96 -9.64
C PHE A 25 -0.21 23.50 -9.17
N LEU A 26 0.44 22.54 -9.82
CA LEU A 26 0.47 21.15 -9.39
C LEU A 26 1.17 21.05 -8.02
N GLU A 27 2.40 21.57 -7.90
CA GLU A 27 3.12 21.61 -6.63
C GLU A 27 2.50 22.61 -5.63
N ASN A 28 2.15 23.83 -6.08
CA ASN A 28 1.76 24.90 -5.15
C ASN A 28 0.28 24.85 -4.67
N ASP A 29 -0.61 24.16 -5.40
CA ASP A 29 -2.03 24.06 -5.06
C ASP A 29 -2.52 22.61 -4.95
N LEU A 30 -2.29 21.78 -5.97
CA LEU A 30 -2.81 20.40 -5.99
C LEU A 30 -2.20 19.55 -4.86
N GLU A 31 -0.89 19.60 -4.67
CA GLU A 31 -0.20 18.85 -3.59
C GLU A 31 -0.82 19.15 -2.22
N ARG A 32 -0.92 20.44 -1.88
CA ARG A 32 -1.53 20.90 -0.63
C ARG A 32 -2.98 20.44 -0.51
N LYS A 33 -3.78 20.53 -1.59
CA LYS A 33 -5.18 20.09 -1.60
C LYS A 33 -5.32 18.59 -1.41
N MET A 34 -4.49 17.78 -2.05
CA MET A 34 -4.47 16.32 -1.87
C MET A 34 -4.13 15.98 -0.42
N GLN A 35 -3.12 16.64 0.15
CA GLN A 35 -2.73 16.43 1.54
C GLN A 35 -3.84 16.84 2.52
N GLU A 36 -4.45 18.00 2.32
CA GLU A 36 -5.61 18.45 3.11
C GLU A 36 -6.78 17.48 2.99
N TYR A 37 -7.09 17.02 1.78
CA TYR A 37 -8.17 16.06 1.52
C TYR A 37 -7.97 14.76 2.31
N LEU A 38 -6.79 14.15 2.21
CA LEU A 38 -6.45 12.89 2.88
C LEU A 38 -6.44 13.04 4.41
N ASN A 39 -5.94 14.16 4.92
CA ASN A 39 -5.72 14.36 6.34
C ASN A 39 -6.86 15.10 7.05
N THR A 40 -7.91 15.56 6.37
CA THR A 40 -9.03 16.25 7.04
C THR A 40 -10.36 15.52 6.92
N HIS A 41 -10.46 14.59 5.97
CA HIS A 41 -11.60 13.70 5.84
C HIS A 41 -11.64 12.67 6.99
N SER A 42 -12.86 12.24 7.35
CA SER A 42 -13.10 11.17 8.31
C SER A 42 -13.35 9.89 7.52
N TRP A 43 -12.40 8.98 7.53
CA TRP A 43 -12.47 7.75 6.74
C TRP A 43 -13.19 6.61 7.45
N THR A 44 -13.34 6.74 8.77
CA THR A 44 -13.96 5.76 9.65
C THR A 44 -14.78 6.46 10.74
N ASP A 45 -15.57 5.68 11.47
CA ASP A 45 -16.21 6.12 12.72
C ASP A 45 -15.28 5.94 13.95
N ASP A 46 -14.09 5.36 13.75
CA ASP A 46 -13.15 5.07 14.82
C ASP A 46 -12.44 6.34 15.30
N ARG A 47 -12.08 6.35 16.59
CA ARG A 47 -11.45 7.51 17.23
C ARG A 47 -9.95 7.32 17.35
N PHE A 48 -9.21 7.98 16.48
CA PHE A 48 -7.75 7.96 16.49
C PHE A 48 -7.16 9.06 17.39
N LEU A 49 -6.24 8.66 18.27
CA LEU A 49 -5.30 9.58 18.89
C LEU A 49 -4.23 10.01 17.88
N ARG A 50 -3.58 11.16 18.12
CA ARG A 50 -2.56 11.68 17.18
C ARG A 50 -1.42 10.69 16.89
N HIS A 51 -1.02 9.90 17.88
CA HIS A 51 0.05 8.92 17.73
C HIS A 51 -0.43 7.57 17.17
N GLU A 52 -1.75 7.38 17.03
CA GLU A 52 -2.36 6.20 16.41
C GLU A 52 -2.61 6.43 14.91
N ARG A 53 -2.51 7.67 14.44
CA ARG A 53 -2.69 8.00 13.03
C ARG A 53 -1.73 7.19 12.16
N ILE A 54 -2.25 6.69 11.05
CA ILE A 54 -1.49 5.88 10.12
C ILE A 54 -0.59 6.81 9.33
N SER A 55 0.72 6.65 9.52
CA SER A 55 1.71 7.40 8.76
C SER A 55 1.79 6.84 7.34
N CYS A 56 1.59 7.71 6.35
CA CYS A 56 1.62 7.32 4.96
C CYS A 56 2.16 8.43 4.05
N SER A 57 2.46 8.08 2.81
CA SER A 57 2.90 9.04 1.81
C SER A 57 2.39 8.68 0.42
N MET A 58 2.07 9.70 -0.38
CA MET A 58 1.74 9.58 -1.80
C MET A 58 2.72 10.41 -2.62
N GLN A 59 3.55 9.73 -3.41
CA GLN A 59 4.49 10.37 -4.34
C GLN A 59 3.92 10.29 -5.75
N VAL A 60 3.56 11.43 -6.31
CA VAL A 60 3.00 11.57 -7.66
C VAL A 60 4.12 12.05 -8.58
N VAL A 61 4.44 11.27 -9.61
CA VAL A 61 5.38 11.67 -10.66
C VAL A 61 4.59 11.96 -11.91
N VAL A 62 4.57 13.22 -12.34
CA VAL A 62 3.83 13.66 -13.52
C VAL A 62 4.60 13.24 -14.77
N LEU A 63 4.03 12.32 -15.55
CA LEU A 63 4.68 11.77 -16.73
C LEU A 63 4.38 12.62 -17.98
N GLU A 64 3.16 13.13 -18.07
CA GLU A 64 2.67 13.84 -19.25
C GLU A 64 1.47 14.74 -18.90
N SER A 65 1.41 15.90 -19.56
CA SER A 65 0.23 16.76 -19.64
C SER A 65 -0.52 16.42 -20.94
N VAL A 66 -1.61 15.66 -20.84
CA VAL A 66 -2.45 15.27 -21.99
C VAL A 66 -3.21 16.47 -22.53
N SER A 67 -3.65 17.35 -21.63
CA SER A 67 -4.19 18.68 -21.93
C SER A 67 -3.91 19.62 -20.77
N ILE A 68 -4.35 20.89 -20.86
CA ILE A 68 -4.09 21.90 -19.81
C ILE A 68 -4.62 21.51 -18.43
N SER A 69 -5.61 20.62 -18.37
CA SER A 69 -6.26 20.18 -17.15
C SER A 69 -6.21 18.67 -16.95
N GLU A 70 -5.50 17.93 -17.81
CA GLU A 70 -5.49 16.47 -17.78
C GLU A 70 -4.06 15.93 -17.77
N PHE A 71 -3.79 15.05 -16.80
CA PHE A 71 -2.45 14.59 -16.49
C PHE A 71 -2.41 13.07 -16.45
N ARG A 72 -1.31 12.52 -16.98
CA ARG A 72 -0.95 11.12 -16.81
C ARG A 72 0.24 11.05 -15.88
N VAL A 73 0.09 10.31 -14.79
CA VAL A 73 1.06 10.25 -13.70
C VAL A 73 1.33 8.81 -13.30
N ARG A 74 2.43 8.62 -12.57
CA ARG A 74 2.68 7.42 -11.76
C ARG A 74 2.54 7.79 -10.30
N LEU A 75 1.93 6.91 -9.50
CA LEU A 75 1.76 7.12 -8.07
C LEU A 75 2.48 6.02 -7.29
N VAL A 76 3.17 6.41 -6.22
CA VAL A 76 3.73 5.47 -5.24
C VAL A 76 3.09 5.76 -3.88
N VAL A 77 2.37 4.77 -3.35
CA VAL A 77 1.72 4.87 -2.04
C VAL A 77 2.49 4.02 -1.04
N THR A 78 2.88 4.63 0.07
CA THR A 78 3.55 3.93 1.17
C THR A 78 2.78 4.14 2.46
N SER A 79 2.57 3.07 3.23
CA SER A 79 2.01 3.13 4.59
C SER A 79 2.97 2.47 5.56
N GLN A 80 3.03 3.00 6.77
CA GLN A 80 3.88 2.47 7.83
C GLN A 80 3.19 2.56 9.18
N ARG A 81 3.59 1.67 10.08
CA ARG A 81 3.12 1.66 11.47
C ARG A 81 4.29 1.53 12.46
N PRO A 82 4.14 2.01 13.70
CA PRO A 82 5.14 1.78 14.73
C PRO A 82 5.21 0.29 15.13
N ILE A 83 6.42 -0.18 15.43
CA ILE A 83 6.66 -1.50 16.03
C ILE A 83 6.56 -1.36 17.55
N TYR A 84 5.65 -2.13 18.16
CA TYR A 84 5.36 -2.02 19.59
C TYR A 84 6.63 -2.20 20.45
N GLY A 85 6.80 -1.32 21.44
CA GLY A 85 7.95 -1.36 22.36
C GLY A 85 9.27 -0.87 21.76
N THR A 86 9.24 -0.21 20.59
CA THR A 86 10.45 0.34 19.94
C THR A 86 10.23 1.78 19.47
N SER A 87 11.32 2.45 19.09
CA SER A 87 11.28 3.72 18.36
C SER A 87 11.24 3.53 16.83
N GLN A 88 11.15 2.29 16.36
CA GLN A 88 11.22 1.94 14.93
C GLN A 88 9.81 1.82 14.34
N SER A 89 9.70 2.05 13.05
CA SER A 89 8.50 1.78 12.26
C SER A 89 8.76 0.67 11.24
N THR A 90 7.69 0.09 10.75
CA THR A 90 7.70 -0.90 9.67
C THR A 90 6.81 -0.43 8.54
N VAL A 91 7.27 -0.53 7.30
CA VAL A 91 6.45 -0.28 6.12
C VAL A 91 5.46 -1.43 5.98
N VAL A 92 4.17 -1.14 6.02
CA VAL A 92 3.10 -2.15 5.91
C VAL A 92 2.86 -2.51 4.46
N ALA A 93 2.74 -1.50 3.60
CA ALA A 93 2.55 -1.67 2.17
C ALA A 93 3.25 -0.54 1.40
N ARG A 94 3.94 -0.90 0.33
CA ARG A 94 4.43 0.01 -0.71
C ARG A 94 3.85 -0.42 -2.06
N ILE A 95 2.97 0.39 -2.62
CA ILE A 95 2.22 0.09 -3.84
C ILE A 95 2.67 1.05 -4.94
N ASN A 96 3.09 0.50 -6.07
CA ASN A 96 3.39 1.26 -7.27
C ASN A 96 2.18 1.18 -8.20
N ASP A 97 1.60 2.34 -8.48
CA ASP A 97 0.53 2.54 -9.43
C ASP A 97 1.13 3.12 -10.72
N PRO A 98 1.36 2.29 -11.76
CA PRO A 98 2.15 2.68 -12.91
C PRO A 98 1.47 3.75 -13.76
N GLU A 99 0.14 3.84 -13.71
CA GLU A 99 -0.63 4.73 -14.55
C GLU A 99 -1.90 5.20 -13.85
N TRP A 100 -1.96 6.50 -13.62
CA TRP A 100 -3.12 7.22 -13.13
C TRP A 100 -3.38 8.40 -14.05
N ARG A 101 -4.59 8.45 -14.59
CA ARG A 101 -5.04 9.55 -15.44
C ARG A 101 -6.12 10.35 -14.72
N PHE A 102 -5.85 11.64 -14.49
CA PHE A 102 -6.81 12.50 -13.80
C PHE A 102 -6.93 13.88 -14.43
N GLU A 103 -8.07 14.50 -14.14
CA GLU A 103 -8.34 15.88 -14.48
C GLU A 103 -8.24 16.77 -13.24
N PHE A 104 -7.57 17.90 -13.36
CA PHE A 104 -7.53 18.93 -12.33
C PHE A 104 -7.46 20.32 -12.94
N ASN A 105 -8.40 21.18 -12.54
CA ASN A 105 -8.43 22.58 -12.92
C ASN A 105 -7.95 23.45 -11.77
N ARG A 106 -7.16 24.48 -12.07
CA ARG A 106 -6.70 25.46 -11.08
C ARG A 106 -7.88 26.05 -10.30
N GLY A 107 -7.80 26.05 -8.98
CA GLY A 107 -8.86 26.57 -8.12
C GLY A 107 -10.05 25.63 -7.89
N SER A 108 -10.09 24.44 -8.52
CA SER A 108 -11.13 23.44 -8.24
C SER A 108 -11.02 22.91 -6.81
N SER A 109 -12.17 22.64 -6.18
CA SER A 109 -12.27 22.02 -4.86
C SER A 109 -12.27 20.50 -4.99
N LEU A 110 -11.63 19.81 -4.05
CA LEU A 110 -11.73 18.35 -3.93
C LEU A 110 -12.91 18.01 -3.04
N ASN A 111 -13.84 17.20 -3.55
CA ASN A 111 -15.03 16.77 -2.83
C ASN A 111 -15.04 15.24 -2.72
N HIS A 112 -15.36 14.76 -1.53
CA HIS A 112 -15.53 13.34 -1.27
C HIS A 112 -16.94 12.91 -1.63
N ASP A 113 -17.07 11.89 -2.48
CA ASP A 113 -18.34 11.34 -2.94
C ASP A 113 -18.12 9.90 -3.42
N LEU A 114 -18.56 8.91 -2.64
CA LEU A 114 -18.43 7.50 -2.99
C LEU A 114 -19.43 7.04 -4.05
N ASP A 115 -20.50 7.81 -4.28
CA ASP A 115 -21.53 7.48 -5.25
C ASP A 115 -21.21 8.00 -6.65
N ARG A 116 -20.15 8.82 -6.78
CA ARG A 116 -19.76 9.45 -8.04
C ARG A 116 -18.26 9.38 -8.30
N TYR A 117 -17.90 8.79 -9.43
CA TYR A 117 -16.53 8.81 -9.89
C TYR A 117 -16.02 10.22 -10.20
N ASN A 118 -14.83 10.52 -9.67
CA ASN A 118 -13.99 11.64 -10.03
C ASN A 118 -12.55 11.12 -10.22
N SER A 119 -11.93 11.46 -11.36
CA SER A 119 -10.64 10.89 -11.74
C SER A 119 -9.49 11.23 -10.78
N LEU A 120 -9.62 12.28 -9.98
CA LEU A 120 -8.68 12.63 -8.93
C LEU A 120 -9.10 12.05 -7.57
N THR A 121 -10.25 12.45 -7.03
CA THR A 121 -10.62 12.11 -5.65
C THR A 121 -10.95 10.63 -5.46
N SER A 122 -11.50 9.94 -6.47
CA SER A 122 -11.77 8.49 -6.35
C SER A 122 -10.47 7.68 -6.22
N VAL A 123 -9.36 8.09 -6.85
CA VAL A 123 -8.06 7.42 -6.65
C VAL A 123 -7.54 7.67 -5.23
N LEU A 124 -7.69 8.89 -4.71
CA LEU A 124 -7.31 9.20 -3.33
C LEU A 124 -8.14 8.39 -2.32
N ASP A 125 -9.46 8.31 -2.53
CA ASP A 125 -10.37 7.54 -1.68
C ASP A 125 -9.99 6.05 -1.70
N PHE A 126 -9.77 5.49 -2.88
CA PHE A 126 -9.36 4.10 -3.03
C PHE A 126 -8.09 3.78 -2.25
N TYR A 127 -7.05 4.62 -2.35
CA TYR A 127 -5.81 4.41 -1.63
C TYR A 127 -5.92 4.67 -0.13
N ALA A 128 -6.75 5.61 0.31
CA ALA A 128 -7.04 5.80 1.72
C ALA A 128 -7.66 4.54 2.34
N TYR A 129 -8.66 3.94 1.67
CA TYR A 129 -9.27 2.69 2.12
C TYR A 129 -8.35 1.47 2.01
N LEU A 130 -7.48 1.41 0.99
CA LEU A 130 -6.43 0.39 0.96
C LEU A 130 -5.46 0.51 2.15
N ILE A 131 -5.01 1.73 2.46
CA ILE A 131 -4.10 1.98 3.60
C ILE A 131 -4.75 1.52 4.91
N LEU A 132 -6.02 1.88 5.14
CA LEU A 132 -6.78 1.44 6.30
C LEU A 132 -6.92 -0.08 6.35
N GLY A 133 -7.27 -0.71 5.22
CA GLY A 133 -7.41 -2.16 5.14
C GLY A 133 -6.11 -2.89 5.48
N TYR A 134 -4.98 -2.42 4.94
CA TYR A 134 -3.67 -2.97 5.25
C TYR A 134 -3.30 -2.77 6.73
N ASP A 135 -3.55 -1.59 7.30
CA ASP A 135 -3.23 -1.30 8.69
C ASP A 135 -4.01 -2.19 9.67
N TYR A 136 -5.34 -2.28 9.49
CA TYR A 136 -6.22 -3.08 10.34
C TYR A 136 -5.89 -4.58 10.28
N ASP A 137 -5.46 -5.06 9.11
CA ASP A 137 -4.96 -6.43 8.94
C ASP A 137 -3.67 -6.71 9.72
N THR A 138 -2.88 -5.69 10.06
CA THR A 138 -1.69 -5.88 10.91
C THR A 138 -2.06 -6.04 12.39
N PHE A 139 -3.21 -5.51 12.82
CA PHE A 139 -3.67 -5.54 14.20
C PHE A 139 -4.67 -6.65 14.50
N SER A 140 -5.42 -7.12 13.49
CA SER A 140 -6.36 -8.22 13.63
C SER A 140 -6.48 -9.03 12.35
N ALA A 141 -6.71 -10.34 12.50
CA ALA A 141 -6.82 -11.22 11.34
C ALA A 141 -8.06 -10.84 10.49
N LEU A 142 -7.82 -10.40 9.26
CA LEU A 142 -8.85 -9.93 8.32
C LEU A 142 -9.58 -8.65 8.77
N GLY A 143 -8.97 -7.87 9.66
CA GLY A 143 -9.54 -6.63 10.18
C GLY A 143 -9.85 -5.60 9.10
N GLY A 144 -9.07 -5.59 8.01
CA GLY A 144 -9.21 -4.62 6.93
C GLY A 144 -10.38 -4.82 5.98
N THR A 145 -11.20 -5.88 6.17
CA THR A 145 -12.17 -6.32 5.16
C THR A 145 -13.20 -5.24 4.84
N SER A 146 -13.74 -4.54 5.84
CA SER A 146 -14.70 -3.44 5.62
C SER A 146 -14.10 -2.31 4.77
N HIS A 147 -12.83 -1.97 4.99
CA HIS A 147 -12.15 -0.92 4.23
C HIS A 147 -11.89 -1.37 2.78
N PHE A 148 -11.48 -2.62 2.57
CA PHE A 148 -11.34 -3.16 1.22
C PHE A 148 -12.67 -3.22 0.47
N GLU A 149 -13.79 -3.55 1.12
CA GLU A 149 -15.11 -3.48 0.46
C GLU A 149 -15.54 -2.04 0.15
N THR A 150 -15.11 -1.06 0.95
CA THR A 150 -15.34 0.35 0.62
C THR A 150 -14.48 0.78 -0.59
N ALA A 151 -13.21 0.36 -0.63
CA ALA A 151 -12.36 0.54 -1.82
C ALA A 151 -12.96 -0.12 -3.07
N ARG A 152 -13.67 -1.24 -2.91
CA ARG A 152 -14.40 -1.89 -4.00
C ARG A 152 -15.52 -1.02 -4.52
N THR A 153 -16.29 -0.40 -3.63
CA THR A 153 -17.35 0.54 -4.02
C THR A 153 -16.79 1.66 -4.89
N VAL A 154 -15.63 2.21 -4.52
CA VAL A 154 -14.93 3.22 -5.33
C VAL A 154 -14.51 2.68 -6.70
N ALA A 155 -13.93 1.48 -6.74
CA ALA A 155 -13.50 0.84 -7.98
C ALA A 155 -14.69 0.54 -8.92
N ASP A 156 -15.83 0.11 -8.36
CA ASP A 156 -17.05 -0.17 -9.12
C ASP A 156 -17.62 1.12 -9.76
N GLN A 157 -17.56 2.26 -9.06
CA GLN A 157 -17.96 3.55 -9.66
C GLN A 157 -16.99 4.02 -10.76
N ALA A 158 -15.71 3.64 -10.66
CA ALA A 158 -14.68 4.04 -11.60
C ALA A 158 -14.64 3.17 -12.87
N GLU A 159 -15.41 2.08 -12.92
CA GLU A 159 -15.48 1.20 -14.09
C GLU A 159 -15.91 1.98 -15.34
N GLY A 160 -15.17 1.83 -16.44
CA GLY A 160 -15.42 2.57 -17.67
C GLY A 160 -14.96 4.04 -17.67
N GLY A 161 -14.35 4.53 -16.58
CA GLY A 161 -13.85 5.90 -16.44
C GLY A 161 -12.61 6.27 -17.28
N GLY A 162 -12.12 5.35 -18.13
CA GLY A 162 -11.04 5.59 -19.09
C GLY A 162 -9.60 5.54 -18.51
N ASP A 163 -9.44 5.45 -17.19
CA ASP A 163 -8.14 5.23 -16.55
C ASP A 163 -7.80 3.72 -16.53
N PRO A 164 -6.66 3.30 -17.12
CA PRO A 164 -6.24 1.90 -17.16
C PRO A 164 -6.11 1.22 -15.79
N GLY A 165 -5.88 2.00 -14.73
CA GLY A 165 -5.82 1.50 -13.35
C GLY A 165 -7.10 0.80 -12.89
N TRP A 166 -8.25 1.16 -13.48
CA TRP A 166 -9.58 0.58 -13.17
C TRP A 166 -9.99 -0.56 -14.11
N SER A 167 -9.15 -0.94 -15.07
CA SER A 167 -9.52 -1.96 -16.06
C SER A 167 -9.47 -3.38 -15.47
N SER A 168 -10.61 -4.08 -15.52
CA SER A 168 -10.72 -5.51 -15.17
C SER A 168 -10.24 -6.45 -16.28
N VAL A 169 -10.03 -5.94 -17.50
CA VAL A 169 -9.67 -6.72 -18.70
C VAL A 169 -8.16 -6.72 -18.94
N SER A 170 -7.41 -5.83 -18.28
CA SER A 170 -5.97 -5.76 -18.44
C SER A 170 -5.27 -6.96 -17.77
N THR A 171 -4.20 -7.47 -18.38
CA THR A 171 -3.32 -8.47 -17.77
C THR A 171 -2.29 -7.83 -16.81
N GLN A 172 -2.47 -6.55 -16.48
CA GLN A 172 -1.50 -5.76 -15.74
C GLN A 172 -1.80 -5.76 -14.25
N GLN A 173 -0.73 -5.65 -13.47
CA GLN A 173 -0.78 -5.40 -12.04
C GLN A 173 -1.32 -3.98 -11.80
N ASN A 174 -2.62 -3.86 -11.53
CA ASN A 174 -3.32 -2.59 -11.37
C ASN A 174 -4.16 -2.54 -10.08
N ARG A 175 -4.90 -1.44 -9.87
CA ARG A 175 -5.71 -1.21 -8.66
C ARG A 175 -6.75 -2.31 -8.46
N VAL A 176 -7.49 -2.66 -9.52
CA VAL A 176 -8.57 -3.67 -9.47
C VAL A 176 -8.02 -5.06 -9.20
N GLU A 177 -6.91 -5.45 -9.82
CA GLU A 177 -6.28 -6.75 -9.59
C GLU A 177 -5.77 -6.86 -8.15
N LEU A 178 -5.13 -5.81 -7.61
CA LEU A 178 -4.67 -5.79 -6.22
C LEU A 178 -5.85 -5.96 -5.26
N LEU A 179 -6.91 -5.17 -5.45
CA LEU A 179 -8.08 -5.22 -4.58
C LEU A 179 -8.80 -6.57 -4.67
N SER A 180 -8.94 -7.11 -5.88
CA SER A 180 -9.51 -8.44 -6.13
C SER A 180 -8.72 -9.51 -5.38
N ASN A 181 -7.39 -9.46 -5.43
CA ASN A 181 -6.54 -10.36 -4.66
C ASN A 181 -6.78 -10.19 -3.14
N LEU A 182 -6.95 -8.98 -2.62
CA LEU A 182 -7.16 -8.74 -1.17
C LEU A 182 -8.53 -9.22 -0.66
N LEU A 183 -9.56 -9.21 -1.51
CA LEU A 183 -10.92 -9.65 -1.16
C LEU A 183 -11.18 -11.14 -1.45
N ASP A 184 -10.39 -11.77 -2.31
CA ASP A 184 -10.57 -13.18 -2.66
C ASP A 184 -10.24 -14.10 -1.48
N GLN A 185 -11.18 -15.00 -1.14
CA GLN A 185 -11.02 -16.00 -0.09
C GLN A 185 -9.75 -16.86 -0.25
N ARG A 186 -9.33 -17.12 -1.49
CA ARG A 186 -8.11 -17.88 -1.79
C ARG A 186 -6.85 -17.17 -1.27
N HIS A 187 -6.89 -15.85 -1.13
CA HIS A 187 -5.80 -15.01 -0.62
C HIS A 187 -5.91 -14.69 0.87
N GLU A 188 -6.96 -15.11 1.58
CA GLU A 188 -7.05 -14.98 3.05
C GLU A 188 -5.75 -15.39 3.80
N PRO A 189 -5.03 -16.47 3.40
CA PRO A 189 -3.79 -16.84 4.05
C PRO A 189 -2.72 -15.74 4.04
N LEU A 190 -2.67 -14.88 3.02
CA LEU A 190 -1.76 -13.72 2.96
C LEU A 190 -2.12 -12.72 4.06
N ARG A 191 -3.38 -12.31 4.12
CA ARG A 191 -3.85 -11.32 5.11
C ARG A 191 -3.67 -11.82 6.55
N ARG A 192 -3.91 -13.11 6.79
CA ARG A 192 -3.63 -13.75 8.10
C ARG A 192 -2.13 -13.82 8.40
N ALA A 193 -1.28 -14.04 7.38
CA ALA A 193 0.16 -13.99 7.53
C ALA A 193 0.65 -12.56 7.85
N CYS A 194 0.04 -11.52 7.28
CA CYS A 194 0.31 -10.12 7.64
C CYS A 194 0.03 -9.88 9.13
N TYR A 195 -1.15 -10.26 9.64
CA TYR A 195 -1.45 -10.17 11.07
C TYR A 195 -0.41 -10.91 11.92
N ARG A 196 -0.12 -12.17 11.57
CA ARG A 196 0.81 -13.02 12.32
C ARG A 196 2.21 -12.40 12.37
N TYR A 197 2.71 -11.95 11.24
CA TYR A 197 4.05 -11.38 11.13
C TYR A 197 4.17 -10.07 11.91
N HIS A 198 3.24 -9.13 11.76
CA HIS A 198 3.31 -7.85 12.45
C HIS A 198 3.01 -7.98 13.95
N ARG A 199 1.89 -8.62 14.33
CA ARG A 199 1.44 -8.64 15.72
C ARG A 199 2.14 -9.67 16.60
N LYS A 200 2.50 -10.83 16.03
CA LYS A 200 3.15 -11.91 16.78
C LYS A 200 4.65 -12.02 16.51
N GLY A 201 5.12 -11.49 15.38
CA GLY A 201 6.55 -11.36 15.07
C GLY A 201 7.09 -10.02 15.55
N LEU A 202 6.91 -8.97 14.76
CA LEU A 202 7.54 -7.65 14.99
C LEU A 202 7.22 -7.07 16.37
N ASP A 203 5.95 -7.01 16.75
CA ASP A 203 5.51 -6.41 18.02
C ASP A 203 5.97 -7.17 19.28
N ARG A 204 6.46 -8.41 19.11
CA ARG A 204 6.99 -9.24 20.21
C ARG A 204 8.50 -9.41 20.13
N PHE A 205 9.15 -8.85 19.11
CA PHE A 205 10.54 -9.17 18.80
C PHE A 205 11.50 -8.77 19.93
N VAL A 206 11.26 -7.65 20.61
CA VAL A 206 12.11 -7.17 21.72
C VAL A 206 12.00 -8.05 22.95
N SER A 207 10.80 -8.53 23.29
CA SER A 207 10.56 -9.30 24.51
C SER A 207 10.75 -10.81 24.31
N GLU A 208 10.47 -11.33 23.12
CA GLU A 208 10.36 -12.76 22.82
C GLU A 208 11.02 -13.09 21.47
N THR A 209 12.27 -12.66 21.23
CA THR A 209 12.94 -12.71 19.91
C THR A 209 12.86 -14.06 19.20
N GLU A 210 13.19 -15.15 19.90
CA GLU A 210 13.16 -16.48 19.28
C GLU A 210 11.74 -16.91 18.91
N GLN A 211 10.77 -16.72 19.81
CA GLN A 211 9.37 -17.02 19.53
C GLN A 211 8.81 -16.14 18.39
N ALA A 212 9.17 -14.86 18.35
CA ALA A 212 8.81 -13.95 17.27
C ALA A 212 9.33 -14.46 15.92
N ARG A 213 10.58 -14.93 15.86
CA ARG A 213 11.16 -15.54 14.66
C ARG A 213 10.43 -16.80 14.23
N GLN A 214 10.04 -17.66 15.18
CA GLN A 214 9.19 -18.82 14.88
C GLN A 214 7.82 -18.42 14.32
N GLU A 215 7.21 -17.35 14.83
CA GLU A 215 5.95 -16.81 14.32
C GLU A 215 6.11 -16.26 12.89
N GLY A 216 7.18 -15.52 12.62
CA GLY A 216 7.52 -15.06 11.27
C GLY A 216 7.76 -16.21 10.30
N LEU A 217 8.52 -17.23 10.71
CA LEU A 217 8.75 -18.43 9.90
C LEU A 217 7.44 -19.17 9.61
N GLY A 218 6.54 -19.21 10.59
CA GLY A 218 5.19 -19.75 10.40
C GLY A 218 4.34 -18.92 9.42
N ALA A 219 4.52 -17.61 9.37
CA ALA A 219 3.93 -16.76 8.33
C ALA A 219 4.49 -17.11 6.95
N LEU A 220 5.82 -17.23 6.79
CA LEU A 220 6.46 -17.66 5.53
C LEU A 220 5.97 -19.04 5.07
N LYS A 221 5.83 -20.01 5.97
CA LYS A 221 5.27 -21.33 5.65
C LYS A 221 3.81 -21.26 5.16
N THR A 222 3.04 -20.30 5.68
CA THR A 222 1.66 -20.04 5.24
C THR A 222 1.66 -19.44 3.83
N LEU A 223 2.52 -18.45 3.59
CA LEU A 223 2.70 -17.84 2.28
C LEU A 223 3.20 -18.86 1.25
N ARG A 224 4.07 -19.81 1.61
CA ARG A 224 4.54 -20.85 0.69
C ARG A 224 3.43 -21.77 0.22
N LYS A 225 2.45 -22.07 1.08
CA LYS A 225 1.27 -22.84 0.69
C LYS A 225 0.38 -22.07 -0.28
N LEU A 226 0.28 -20.74 -0.09
CA LEU A 226 -0.47 -19.85 -0.96
C LEU A 226 0.18 -19.73 -2.34
N ASP A 227 1.47 -19.42 -2.37
CA ASP A 227 2.31 -19.28 -3.56
C ASP A 227 2.24 -20.52 -4.47
N ARG A 228 2.29 -21.74 -3.88
CA ARG A 228 2.14 -22.99 -4.64
C ARG A 228 0.76 -23.18 -5.28
N ARG A 229 -0.28 -22.52 -4.76
CA ARG A 229 -1.66 -22.64 -5.24
C ARG A 229 -2.03 -21.54 -6.23
N LEU A 230 -1.48 -20.35 -6.06
CA LEU A 230 -1.83 -19.17 -6.85
C LEU A 230 -0.62 -18.76 -7.70
N SER A 231 -0.70 -19.00 -9.01
CA SER A 231 0.29 -18.43 -9.92
C SER A 231 0.03 -16.94 -10.09
N ARG A 232 1.08 -16.12 -9.92
CA ARG A 232 1.09 -14.67 -10.21
C ARG A 232 0.15 -13.82 -9.33
N SER A 233 0.14 -14.04 -8.02
CA SER A 233 -0.59 -13.16 -7.08
C SER A 233 0.09 -11.79 -6.97
N PHE A 234 -0.62 -10.72 -7.37
CA PHE A 234 -0.10 -9.36 -7.27
C PHE A 234 0.02 -8.91 -5.81
N ALA A 235 -0.97 -9.24 -4.97
CA ALA A 235 -0.91 -8.91 -3.53
C ALA A 235 0.30 -9.56 -2.83
N LEU A 236 0.67 -10.78 -3.24
CA LEU A 236 1.86 -11.44 -2.73
C LEU A 236 3.16 -10.75 -3.20
N SER A 237 3.22 -10.30 -4.46
CA SER A 237 4.33 -9.48 -4.95
C SER A 237 4.46 -8.15 -4.21
N VAL A 238 3.35 -7.49 -3.88
CA VAL A 238 3.35 -6.26 -3.04
C VAL A 238 3.91 -6.56 -1.65
N PHE A 239 3.51 -7.66 -1.02
CA PHE A 239 4.05 -8.06 0.28
C PHE A 239 5.57 -8.23 0.24
N PHE A 240 6.08 -9.03 -0.70
CA PHE A 240 7.53 -9.31 -0.76
C PHE A 240 8.36 -8.09 -1.16
N SER A 241 7.92 -7.29 -2.13
CA SER A 241 8.60 -6.05 -2.49
C SER A 241 8.63 -5.03 -1.34
N THR A 242 7.62 -5.05 -0.46
CA THR A 242 7.59 -4.22 0.74
C THR A 242 8.52 -4.76 1.84
N LYS A 243 8.60 -6.09 1.98
CA LYS A 243 9.15 -6.75 3.18
C LYS A 243 10.51 -7.41 2.98
N SER A 244 11.03 -7.51 1.76
CA SER A 244 12.25 -8.29 1.46
C SER A 244 13.42 -7.98 2.38
N GLN A 245 13.82 -6.70 2.50
CA GLN A 245 14.92 -6.26 3.38
C GLN A 245 14.60 -6.49 4.87
N GLU A 246 13.36 -6.22 5.29
CA GLU A 246 12.94 -6.41 6.68
C GLU A 246 12.96 -7.90 7.06
N LEU A 247 12.50 -8.78 6.17
CA LEU A 247 12.51 -10.24 6.39
C LEU A 247 13.95 -10.75 6.50
N THR A 248 14.86 -10.29 5.63
CA THR A 248 16.30 -10.60 5.76
C THR A 248 16.83 -10.16 7.12
N ALA A 249 16.60 -8.91 7.52
CA ALA A 249 17.07 -8.40 8.81
C ALA A 249 16.44 -9.15 10.01
N PHE A 250 15.15 -9.49 9.91
CA PHE A 250 14.39 -10.16 10.95
C PHE A 250 14.91 -11.58 11.26
N PHE A 251 15.31 -12.33 10.23
CA PHE A 251 15.81 -13.70 10.36
C PHE A 251 17.32 -13.82 10.52
N SER A 252 18.09 -12.76 10.24
CA SER A 252 19.56 -12.80 10.33
C SER A 252 20.06 -13.21 11.72
N GLY A 253 20.98 -14.18 11.77
CA GLY A 253 21.56 -14.69 13.02
C GLY A 253 20.55 -15.45 13.86
N SER A 254 19.68 -16.23 13.21
CA SER A 254 18.70 -17.08 13.90
C SER A 254 18.88 -18.55 13.53
N ASP A 255 18.47 -19.45 14.43
CA ASP A 255 18.48 -20.89 14.17
C ASP A 255 17.58 -21.31 12.99
N VAL A 256 16.72 -20.40 12.52
CA VAL A 256 15.79 -20.61 11.42
C VAL A 256 16.17 -19.87 10.14
N GLU A 257 17.31 -19.18 10.10
CA GLU A 257 17.73 -18.33 8.97
C GLU A 257 17.82 -19.12 7.66
N SER A 258 18.43 -20.32 7.69
CA SER A 258 18.53 -21.17 6.50
C SER A 258 17.17 -21.67 6.04
N GLN A 259 16.23 -21.90 6.96
CA GLN A 259 14.86 -22.29 6.58
C GLN A 259 14.10 -21.11 5.98
N ALA A 260 14.27 -19.90 6.53
CA ALA A 260 13.68 -18.68 6.01
C ALA A 260 14.23 -18.35 4.61
N HIS A 261 15.56 -18.36 4.42
CA HIS A 261 16.23 -18.18 3.13
C HIS A 261 15.64 -19.09 2.05
N ASN A 262 15.58 -20.40 2.33
CA ASN A 262 15.03 -21.39 1.40
C ASN A 262 13.58 -21.10 0.99
N LEU A 263 12.75 -20.63 1.94
CA LEU A 263 11.37 -20.26 1.64
C LEU A 263 11.29 -18.98 0.82
N LEU A 264 12.07 -17.96 1.18
CA LEU A 264 12.07 -16.65 0.53
C LEU A 264 12.53 -16.74 -0.92
N VAL A 265 13.68 -17.37 -1.21
CA VAL A 265 14.19 -17.54 -2.58
C VAL A 265 13.22 -18.34 -3.46
N GLN A 266 12.47 -19.28 -2.89
CA GLN A 266 11.48 -20.08 -3.62
C GLN A 266 10.20 -19.31 -3.98
N MET A 267 9.79 -18.33 -3.17
CA MET A 267 8.55 -17.57 -3.36
C MET A 267 8.80 -16.23 -4.07
N ASP A 268 9.98 -15.65 -3.87
CA ASP A 268 10.33 -14.32 -4.35
C ASP A 268 11.76 -14.31 -4.93
N PRO A 269 11.96 -14.98 -6.08
CA PRO A 269 13.27 -15.05 -6.71
C PRO A 269 13.79 -13.67 -7.16
N SER A 270 12.91 -12.67 -7.36
CA SER A 270 13.29 -11.31 -7.74
C SER A 270 14.17 -10.58 -6.70
N HIS A 271 14.10 -10.98 -5.43
CA HIS A 271 14.90 -10.40 -4.35
C HIS A 271 15.93 -11.39 -3.78
N SER A 272 16.31 -12.43 -4.53
CA SER A 272 17.25 -13.46 -4.04
C SER A 272 18.56 -12.88 -3.52
N SER A 273 19.11 -11.86 -4.18
CA SER A 273 20.34 -11.18 -3.74
C SER A 273 20.21 -10.51 -2.37
N GLU A 274 19.00 -10.08 -1.98
CA GLU A 274 18.75 -9.56 -0.63
C GLU A 274 18.67 -10.71 0.38
N TYR A 275 18.07 -11.83 -0.01
CA TYR A 275 17.92 -13.00 0.86
C TYR A 275 19.24 -13.74 1.08
N ASP A 276 20.13 -13.78 0.09
CA ASP A 276 21.41 -14.48 0.16
C ASP A 276 22.31 -13.99 1.31
N LYS A 277 22.10 -12.76 1.78
CA LYS A 277 22.72 -12.22 3.01
C LYS A 277 22.40 -13.00 4.29
N LEU A 278 21.38 -13.87 4.28
CA LEU A 278 21.06 -14.76 5.41
C LEU A 278 22.00 -15.97 5.52
N VAL A 279 22.77 -16.25 4.47
CA VAL A 279 23.67 -17.41 4.40
C VAL A 279 25.13 -17.03 4.11
N GLU A 280 25.42 -15.72 4.13
CA GLU A 280 26.77 -15.14 4.13
C GLU A 280 27.36 -15.12 5.54
#